data_AF-A0AAD0SFY1-F1
#
_entry.id   AF-A0AAD0SFY1-F1
#
_cell.length_a   1.000
_cell.length_b   1.000
_cell.length_c   1.000
_cell.angle_alpha   90.00
_cell.angle_beta   90.00
_cell.angle_gamma   90.00
#
_symmetry.space_group_name_H-M   'P 1'
#
loop_
_entity.id
_entity.type
_entity.pdbx_description
1 polymer ?
#
loop_
_entity_poly.entity_id
_entity_poly.type
_entity_poly.pdbx_seq_one_letter_code
_entity_poly.pdbx_strand_id
1 'polypeptide(L)'
;MRAELIAYARQQVAAHGGNAADLATLVLIGSQAYPEFARPNSDIDLIAVDAGPTAEEGVVLDHVCVDGRERLVEFRRFSPDGFRAYALTCETPKLFAFVRGYRILLDMPGSGSAATIDLAIGRYFTDASRLLAGLLETGLEAHLQSARFMMTDARNALSSERVRRQLLLVQLRLCEIAKDFIAVVWMAILLRKASPLERVGVDRTCPLLQEAGLLSVFLGARGGRMVDPEKYPKSPEIAAVIAQVSHAATDIARGDIDAFFVALASIFAMQFQRELFIALESVRPATPVAVGLPS
;
A
#
# COMPACT_ATOMS: atom_id res chain seq x y z
N MET A 1 13.81 19.70 -18.12
CA MET A 1 13.69 18.33 -17.56
C MET A 1 14.48 17.26 -18.30
N ARG A 2 14.04 16.70 -19.44
CA ARG A 2 14.63 15.47 -20.01
C ARG A 2 16.15 15.54 -20.21
N ALA A 3 16.65 16.59 -20.86
CA ALA A 3 18.08 16.76 -21.12
C ALA A 3 18.90 16.94 -19.83
N GLU A 4 18.37 17.71 -18.86
CA GLU A 4 18.99 17.93 -17.54
C GLU A 4 19.11 16.62 -16.76
N LEU A 5 18.04 15.80 -16.75
CA LEU A 5 18.04 14.51 -16.06
C LEU A 5 19.00 13.50 -16.70
N ILE A 6 19.12 13.51 -18.03
CA ILE A 6 20.11 12.67 -18.74
C ILE A 6 21.54 13.14 -18.42
N ALA A 7 21.79 14.45 -18.42
CA ALA A 7 23.09 15.01 -18.07
C ALA A 7 23.47 14.67 -16.63
N TYR A 8 22.54 14.85 -15.69
CA TYR A 8 22.70 14.46 -14.29
C TYR A 8 22.99 12.96 -14.15
N ALA A 9 22.20 12.09 -14.80
CA ALA A 9 22.42 10.65 -14.74
C ALA A 9 23.83 10.25 -15.25
N ARG A 10 24.27 10.82 -16.37
CA ARG A 10 25.62 10.60 -16.91
C ARG A 10 26.72 11.06 -15.95
N GLN A 11 26.53 12.21 -15.31
CA GLN A 11 27.45 12.69 -14.28
C GLN A 11 27.50 11.74 -13.08
N GLN A 12 26.35 11.24 -12.62
CA GLN A 12 26.28 10.30 -11.51
C GLN A 12 26.95 8.96 -11.84
N VAL A 13 26.75 8.43 -13.05
CA VAL A 13 27.45 7.22 -13.53
C VAL A 13 28.96 7.44 -13.52
N ALA A 14 29.44 8.57 -14.07
CA ALA A 14 30.86 8.90 -14.09
C ALA A 14 31.47 9.09 -12.69
N ALA A 15 30.73 9.74 -11.78
CA ALA A 15 31.17 10.00 -10.40
C ALA A 15 31.30 8.71 -9.58
N HIS A 16 30.56 7.66 -9.92
CA HIS A 16 30.56 6.36 -9.21
C HIS A 16 31.29 5.27 -10.00
N GLY A 17 32.40 5.66 -10.67
CA GLY A 17 33.35 4.75 -11.29
C GLY A 17 32.90 4.11 -12.61
N GLY A 18 31.74 4.48 -13.15
CA GLY A 18 31.29 4.06 -14.48
C GLY A 18 31.78 5.02 -15.58
N ASN A 19 31.57 4.65 -16.84
CA ASN A 19 31.72 5.57 -17.97
C ASN A 19 30.36 6.16 -18.32
N ALA A 20 30.24 7.48 -18.43
CA ALA A 20 29.00 8.15 -18.84
C ALA A 20 28.43 7.66 -20.18
N ALA A 21 29.29 7.13 -21.05
CA ALA A 21 28.89 6.52 -22.32
C ALA A 21 28.21 5.14 -22.15
N ASP A 22 28.41 4.47 -21.02
CA ASP A 22 27.87 3.13 -20.74
C ASP A 22 26.44 3.17 -20.22
N LEU A 23 25.89 4.36 -19.93
CA LEU A 23 24.48 4.52 -19.55
C LEU A 23 23.59 4.06 -20.71
N ALA A 24 23.05 2.85 -20.60
CA ALA A 24 22.24 2.22 -21.63
C ALA A 24 20.78 2.69 -21.56
N THR A 25 20.22 2.76 -20.34
CA THR A 25 18.83 3.19 -20.14
C THR A 25 18.74 4.17 -18.99
N LEU A 26 17.90 5.18 -19.14
CA LEU A 26 17.43 6.01 -18.03
C LEU A 26 15.91 5.99 -17.97
N VAL A 27 15.37 5.55 -16.84
CA VAL A 27 13.93 5.46 -16.58
C VAL A 27 13.56 6.45 -15.50
N LEU A 28 12.53 7.25 -15.76
CA LEU A 28 11.86 8.08 -14.77
C LEU A 28 10.60 7.34 -14.30
N ILE A 29 10.43 7.16 -12.99
CA ILE A 29 9.28 6.46 -12.42
C ILE A 29 8.47 7.37 -11.49
N GLY A 30 7.21 7.00 -11.24
CA GLY A 30 6.34 7.71 -10.30
C GLY A 30 5.69 8.95 -10.89
N SER A 31 5.30 9.89 -10.03
CA SER A 31 4.45 11.02 -10.44
C SER A 31 5.11 11.94 -11.46
N GLN A 32 6.44 12.14 -11.39
CA GLN A 32 7.16 13.00 -12.34
C GLN A 32 7.26 12.38 -13.75
N ALA A 33 7.00 11.08 -13.89
CA ALA A 33 6.82 10.48 -15.20
C ALA A 33 5.59 11.05 -15.93
N TYR A 34 4.60 11.62 -15.23
CA TYR A 34 3.40 12.24 -15.81
C TYR A 34 3.15 13.59 -15.11
N PRO A 35 3.79 14.68 -15.58
CA PRO A 35 3.80 15.99 -14.91
C PRO A 35 2.41 16.55 -14.59
N GLU A 36 1.39 16.20 -15.38
CA GLU A 36 -0.01 16.55 -15.15
C GLU A 36 -0.59 16.02 -13.81
N PHE A 37 0.02 14.98 -13.25
CA PHE A 37 -0.35 14.38 -11.96
C PHE A 37 0.71 14.60 -10.88
N ALA A 38 1.80 15.30 -11.20
CA ALA A 38 2.88 15.58 -10.26
C ALA A 38 2.51 16.79 -9.40
N ARG A 39 2.73 16.69 -8.08
CA ARG A 39 2.63 17.86 -7.22
C ARG A 39 3.79 18.81 -7.54
N PRO A 40 3.61 20.13 -7.28
CA PRO A 40 4.67 21.11 -7.48
C PRO A 40 5.98 20.81 -6.74
N ASN A 41 6.02 19.93 -5.73
CA ASN A 41 7.23 19.54 -4.98
C ASN A 41 7.46 18.03 -4.99
N SER A 42 6.90 17.29 -5.95
CA SER A 42 7.15 15.86 -6.06
C SER A 42 8.62 15.56 -6.36
N ASP A 43 9.20 14.64 -5.59
CA ASP A 43 10.54 14.09 -5.80
C ASP A 43 10.67 13.40 -7.17
N ILE A 44 11.91 13.26 -7.65
CA ILE A 44 12.24 12.60 -8.91
C ILE A 44 12.88 11.25 -8.61
N ASP A 45 12.24 10.16 -9.01
CA ASP A 45 12.80 8.81 -8.91
C ASP A 45 13.39 8.39 -10.27
N LEU A 46 14.71 8.19 -10.33
CA LEU A 46 15.44 7.76 -11.52
C LEU A 46 16.03 6.37 -11.35
N ILE A 47 15.95 5.57 -12.41
CA ILE A 47 16.63 4.29 -12.55
C ILE A 47 17.54 4.37 -13.77
N ALA A 48 18.85 4.30 -13.53
CA ALA A 48 19.88 4.13 -14.54
C ALA A 48 20.25 2.66 -14.66
N VAL A 49 20.31 2.18 -15.91
CA VAL A 49 20.82 0.86 -16.26
C VAL A 49 22.06 1.06 -17.11
N ASP A 50 23.20 0.61 -16.60
CA ASP A 50 24.50 0.72 -17.26
C ASP A 50 24.84 -0.58 -17.96
N ALA A 51 25.44 -0.52 -19.16
CA ALA A 51 25.95 -1.69 -19.90
C ALA A 51 27.38 -2.09 -19.51
N GLY A 52 28.03 -1.35 -18.62
CA GLY A 52 29.42 -1.57 -18.22
C GLY A 52 29.60 -2.80 -17.30
N PRO A 53 30.74 -3.51 -17.37
CA PRO A 53 30.99 -4.75 -16.63
C PRO A 53 31.13 -4.60 -15.10
N THR A 54 31.11 -3.38 -14.58
CA THR A 54 31.37 -3.06 -13.16
C THR A 54 30.46 -1.94 -12.63
N ALA A 55 29.19 -1.91 -13.03
CA ALA A 55 28.27 -0.96 -12.44
C ALA A 55 28.05 -1.28 -10.96
N GLU A 56 28.76 -0.61 -10.04
CA GLU A 56 28.48 -0.71 -8.60
C GLU A 56 27.03 -0.23 -8.37
N GLU A 57 26.17 -1.17 -8.03
CA GLU A 57 24.76 -0.89 -7.79
C GLU A 57 24.62 -0.04 -6.55
N GLY A 58 23.76 0.97 -6.61
CA GLY A 58 23.71 1.97 -5.57
C GLY A 58 22.49 2.86 -5.65
N VAL A 59 22.26 3.58 -4.57
CA VAL A 59 21.22 4.60 -4.46
C VAL A 59 21.88 5.88 -3.98
N VAL A 60 21.65 6.95 -4.72
CA VAL A 60 22.07 8.31 -4.38
C VAL A 60 20.81 9.15 -4.17
N LEU A 61 20.81 9.94 -3.10
CA LEU A 61 19.78 10.95 -2.84
C LEU A 61 20.45 12.31 -2.90
N ASP A 62 20.02 13.16 -3.83
CA ASP A 62 20.65 14.46 -4.06
C ASP A 62 19.62 15.56 -4.35
N HIS A 63 19.98 16.81 -4.04
CA HIS A 63 19.19 17.98 -4.38
C HIS A 63 19.67 18.55 -5.72
N VAL A 64 18.81 18.52 -6.73
CA VAL A 64 19.15 18.91 -8.10
C VAL A 64 18.21 20.00 -8.59
N CYS A 65 18.76 21.03 -9.23
CA CYS A 65 17.95 22.02 -9.93
C CYS A 65 17.49 21.45 -11.28
N VAL A 66 16.18 21.23 -11.42
CA VAL A 66 15.53 20.70 -12.63
C VAL A 66 14.38 21.64 -12.99
N ASP A 67 14.33 22.11 -14.24
CA ASP A 67 13.39 23.16 -14.69
C ASP A 67 13.37 24.41 -13.77
N GLY A 68 14.56 24.86 -13.32
CA GLY A 68 14.70 26.04 -12.48
C GLY A 68 14.14 25.87 -11.05
N ARG A 69 13.88 24.64 -10.60
CA ARG A 69 13.41 24.33 -9.25
C ARG A 69 14.29 23.29 -8.61
N GLU A 70 14.59 23.47 -7.33
CA GLU A 70 15.28 22.45 -6.54
C GLU A 70 14.34 21.27 -6.26
N ARG A 71 14.85 20.05 -6.48
CA ARG A 71 14.12 18.78 -6.33
C ARG A 71 15.02 17.77 -5.66
N LEU A 72 14.45 16.96 -4.78
CA LEU A 72 15.11 15.75 -4.32
C LEU A 72 15.04 14.70 -5.44
N VAL A 73 16.19 14.15 -5.80
CA VAL A 73 16.35 13.09 -6.79
C VAL A 73 16.84 11.82 -6.11
N GLU A 74 16.04 10.75 -6.16
CA GLU A 74 16.46 9.40 -5.81
C GLU A 74 16.98 8.71 -7.08
N PHE A 75 18.30 8.62 -7.23
CA PHE A 75 18.97 8.01 -8.36
C PHE A 75 19.44 6.60 -8.01
N ARG A 76 18.91 5.60 -8.71
CA ARG A 76 19.26 4.20 -8.53
C ARG A 76 20.01 3.70 -9.74
N ARG A 77 21.12 3.00 -9.52
CA ARG A 77 21.96 2.47 -10.59
C ARG A 77 22.01 0.96 -10.53
N PHE A 78 21.86 0.33 -11.69
CA PHE A 78 21.88 -1.12 -11.83
C PHE A 78 22.69 -1.56 -13.03
N SER A 79 23.22 -2.77 -12.94
CA SER A 79 23.51 -3.58 -14.14
C SER A 79 22.20 -4.04 -14.81
N PRO A 80 22.21 -4.54 -16.07
CA PRO A 80 20.99 -5.03 -16.71
C PRO A 80 20.37 -6.21 -15.95
N ASP A 81 21.21 -7.15 -15.50
CA ASP A 81 20.78 -8.29 -14.68
C ASP A 81 20.30 -7.87 -13.30
N GLY A 82 20.98 -6.89 -12.68
CA GLY A 82 20.56 -6.31 -11.41
C GLY A 82 19.21 -5.61 -11.49
N PHE A 83 18.94 -4.87 -12.57
CA PHE A 83 17.64 -4.26 -12.77
C PHE A 83 16.54 -5.32 -12.94
N ARG A 84 16.84 -6.42 -13.64
CA ARG A 84 15.92 -7.56 -13.75
C ARG A 84 15.68 -8.23 -12.41
N ALA A 85 16.73 -8.47 -11.63
CA ALA A 85 16.62 -9.03 -10.27
C ALA A 85 15.82 -8.10 -9.35
N TYR A 86 16.04 -6.79 -9.44
CA TYR A 86 15.29 -5.77 -8.71
C TYR A 86 13.80 -5.80 -9.07
N ALA A 87 13.46 -5.84 -10.36
CA ALA A 87 12.07 -5.96 -10.82
C ALA A 87 11.37 -7.22 -10.26
N LEU A 88 12.11 -8.33 -10.14
CA LEU A 88 11.59 -9.59 -9.60
C LEU A 88 11.43 -9.60 -8.08
N THR A 89 12.26 -8.86 -7.34
CA THR A 89 12.37 -8.99 -5.88
C THR A 89 11.91 -7.77 -5.08
N CYS A 90 11.73 -6.61 -5.72
CA CYS A 90 11.39 -5.39 -5.00
C CYS A 90 10.00 -5.44 -4.33
N GLU A 91 9.81 -4.60 -3.32
CA GLU A 91 8.56 -4.48 -2.58
C GLU A 91 7.39 -3.98 -3.47
N THR A 92 6.17 -4.41 -3.16
CA THR A 92 4.94 -4.05 -3.92
C THR A 92 4.77 -2.54 -4.15
N PRO A 93 5.07 -1.64 -3.19
CA PRO A 93 5.01 -0.19 -3.46
C PRO A 93 5.96 0.28 -4.57
N LYS A 94 7.14 -0.33 -4.71
CA LYS A 94 8.09 0.00 -5.77
C LYS A 94 7.66 -0.59 -7.12
N LEU A 95 7.05 -1.79 -7.14
CA LEU A 95 6.36 -2.30 -8.33
C LEU A 95 5.24 -1.36 -8.80
N PHE A 96 4.42 -0.88 -7.85
CA PHE A 96 3.32 0.02 -8.13
C PHE A 96 3.77 1.35 -8.74
N ALA A 97 5.00 1.81 -8.47
CA ALA A 97 5.54 3.01 -9.12
C ALA A 97 5.59 2.86 -10.65
N PHE A 98 5.95 1.67 -11.16
CA PHE A 98 5.92 1.39 -12.60
C PHE A 98 4.50 1.33 -13.16
N VAL A 99 3.55 0.79 -12.40
CA VAL A 99 2.13 0.70 -12.78
C VAL A 99 1.49 2.09 -12.82
N ARG A 100 1.78 2.94 -11.83
CA ARG A 100 1.32 4.33 -11.79
C ARG A 100 1.87 5.12 -12.96
N GLY A 101 3.12 4.87 -13.34
CA GLY A 101 3.70 5.50 -14.49
C GLY A 101 5.22 5.44 -14.54
N TYR A 102 5.74 5.18 -15.73
CA TYR A 102 7.14 5.34 -16.06
C TYR A 102 7.30 6.02 -17.41
N ARG A 103 8.46 6.66 -17.62
CA ARG A 103 8.92 7.15 -18.93
C ARG A 103 10.39 6.76 -19.11
N ILE A 104 10.70 6.14 -20.24
CA ILE A 104 12.08 5.88 -20.63
C ILE A 104 12.63 7.15 -21.29
N LEU A 105 13.58 7.81 -20.64
CA LEU A 105 14.19 9.06 -21.08
C LEU A 105 15.36 8.81 -22.05
N LEU A 106 16.04 7.68 -21.91
CA LEU A 106 17.12 7.21 -22.76
C LEU A 106 17.00 5.69 -22.87
N ASP A 107 17.12 5.15 -24.08
CA ASP A 107 17.10 3.70 -24.33
C ASP A 107 18.05 3.36 -25.47
N MET A 108 19.12 2.65 -25.16
CA MET A 108 20.04 2.12 -26.16
C MET A 108 19.48 0.78 -26.71
N PRO A 109 19.63 0.50 -28.02
CA PRO A 109 19.19 -0.76 -28.59
C PRO A 109 19.74 -1.98 -27.83
N GLY A 110 18.86 -2.91 -27.45
CA GLY A 110 19.25 -4.14 -26.76
C GLY A 110 19.35 -4.03 -25.23
N SER A 111 18.98 -2.90 -24.62
CA SER A 111 19.02 -2.72 -23.16
C SER A 111 18.13 -3.69 -22.37
N GLY A 112 17.08 -4.23 -22.99
CA GLY A 112 16.08 -5.10 -22.34
C GLY A 112 15.24 -4.41 -21.26
N SER A 113 15.41 -3.10 -21.02
CA SER A 113 14.82 -2.42 -19.87
C SER A 113 13.29 -2.30 -19.95
N ALA A 114 12.74 -2.11 -21.15
CA ALA A 114 11.29 -2.12 -21.36
C ALA A 114 10.67 -3.48 -20.97
N ALA A 115 11.27 -4.59 -21.39
CA ALA A 115 10.81 -5.93 -21.02
C ALA A 115 10.91 -6.19 -19.51
N THR A 116 11.94 -5.66 -18.85
CA THR A 116 12.08 -5.73 -17.39
C THR A 116 10.99 -4.94 -16.66
N ILE A 117 10.59 -3.77 -17.18
CA ILE A 117 9.48 -2.98 -16.62
C ILE A 117 8.15 -3.72 -16.82
N ASP A 118 7.91 -4.27 -18.01
CA ASP A 118 6.72 -5.07 -18.29
C ASP A 118 6.62 -6.31 -17.39
N LEU A 119 7.77 -6.92 -17.05
CA LEU A 119 7.85 -8.00 -16.07
C LEU A 119 7.46 -7.52 -14.67
N ALA A 120 7.94 -6.35 -14.22
CA ALA A 120 7.57 -5.76 -12.94
C ALA A 120 6.06 -5.47 -12.85
N ILE A 121 5.49 -4.89 -13.91
CA ILE A 121 4.05 -4.62 -14.03
C ILE A 121 3.26 -5.94 -14.05
N GLY A 122 3.73 -6.94 -14.79
CA GLY A 122 3.12 -8.27 -14.82
C GLY A 122 3.09 -8.94 -13.45
N ARG A 123 4.20 -8.84 -12.69
CA ARG A 123 4.28 -9.35 -11.32
C ARG A 123 3.27 -8.66 -10.40
N TYR A 124 3.18 -7.33 -10.45
CA TYR A 124 2.19 -6.58 -9.66
C TYR A 124 0.77 -7.10 -9.89
N PHE A 125 0.37 -7.28 -11.14
CA PHE A 125 -0.96 -7.78 -11.47
C PHE A 125 -1.16 -9.26 -11.12
N THR A 126 -0.08 -10.06 -11.15
CA THR A 126 -0.12 -11.46 -10.68
C THR A 126 -0.39 -11.50 -9.18
N ASP A 127 0.29 -10.67 -8.39
CA ASP A 127 0.10 -10.60 -6.95
C ASP A 127 -1.29 -10.05 -6.59
N ALA A 128 -1.77 -9.04 -7.32
CA ALA A 128 -3.13 -8.52 -7.19
C ALA A 128 -4.18 -9.60 -7.51
N SER A 129 -3.95 -10.41 -8.54
CA SER A 129 -4.87 -11.49 -8.94
C SER A 129 -4.91 -12.60 -7.89
N ARG A 130 -3.77 -12.94 -7.28
CA ARG A 130 -3.71 -13.91 -6.18
C ARG A 130 -4.48 -13.42 -4.96
N LEU A 131 -4.30 -12.14 -4.59
CA LEU A 131 -5.07 -11.53 -3.50
C LEU A 131 -6.57 -11.60 -3.79
N LEU A 132 -6.99 -11.19 -4.99
CA LEU A 132 -8.40 -11.20 -5.36
C LEU A 132 -8.98 -12.62 -5.35
N ALA A 133 -8.25 -13.61 -5.88
CA ALA A 133 -8.67 -15.01 -5.85
C ALA A 133 -8.85 -15.52 -4.42
N GLY A 134 -7.88 -15.27 -3.52
CA GLY A 134 -7.99 -15.69 -2.12
C GLY A 134 -9.14 -15.01 -1.36
N LEU A 135 -9.41 -13.74 -1.67
CA LEU A 135 -10.60 -13.06 -1.15
C LEU A 135 -11.87 -13.76 -1.64
N LEU A 136 -12.00 -14.01 -2.94
CA LEU A 136 -13.18 -14.64 -3.52
C LEU A 136 -13.43 -16.05 -2.96
N GLU A 137 -12.37 -16.82 -2.72
CA GLU A 137 -12.44 -18.13 -2.05
C GLU A 137 -12.97 -18.03 -0.62
N THR A 138 -12.59 -16.97 0.11
CA THR A 138 -13.09 -16.71 1.47
C THR A 138 -14.56 -16.30 1.45
N GLY A 139 -14.94 -15.44 0.50
CA GLY A 139 -16.29 -14.91 0.38
C GLY A 139 -16.61 -13.79 1.37
N LEU A 140 -17.59 -12.95 1.01
CA LEU A 140 -17.95 -11.75 1.77
C LEU A 140 -18.41 -12.06 3.20
N GLU A 141 -19.25 -13.07 3.38
CA GLU A 141 -19.84 -13.41 4.69
C GLU A 141 -18.78 -13.84 5.71
N ALA A 142 -17.89 -14.75 5.32
CA ALA A 142 -16.81 -15.22 6.18
C ALA A 142 -15.83 -14.09 6.50
N HIS A 143 -15.53 -13.24 5.51
CA HIS A 143 -14.68 -12.06 5.71
C HIS A 143 -15.30 -11.07 6.70
N LEU A 144 -16.59 -10.75 6.57
CA LEU A 144 -17.29 -9.87 7.51
C LEU A 144 -17.36 -10.47 8.92
N GLN A 145 -17.49 -11.79 9.06
CA GLN A 145 -17.48 -12.42 10.38
C GLN A 145 -16.08 -12.39 11.01
N SER A 146 -15.03 -12.63 10.22
CA SER A 146 -13.63 -12.51 10.65
C SER A 146 -13.29 -11.07 11.09
N ALA A 147 -13.75 -10.07 10.32
CA ALA A 147 -13.65 -8.66 10.65
C ALA A 147 -14.22 -8.33 12.04
N ARG A 148 -15.43 -8.82 12.33
CA ARG A 148 -16.09 -8.60 13.62
C ARG A 148 -15.31 -9.23 14.77
N PHE A 149 -14.79 -10.45 14.58
CA PHE A 149 -13.96 -11.11 15.59
C PHE A 149 -12.69 -10.30 15.88
N MET A 150 -11.93 -9.94 14.84
CA MET A 150 -10.69 -9.17 14.97
C MET A 150 -10.91 -7.83 15.68
N MET A 151 -11.96 -7.10 15.30
CA MET A 151 -12.26 -5.78 15.88
C MET A 151 -12.78 -5.87 17.32
N THR A 152 -13.55 -6.91 17.65
CA THR A 152 -13.93 -7.19 19.04
C THR A 152 -12.71 -7.51 19.89
N ASP A 153 -11.80 -8.37 19.41
CA ASP A 153 -10.58 -8.73 20.15
C ASP A 153 -9.69 -7.51 20.39
N ALA A 154 -9.46 -6.70 19.36
CA ALA A 154 -8.69 -5.45 19.45
C ALA A 154 -9.29 -4.47 20.49
N ARG A 155 -10.63 -4.31 20.50
CA ARG A 155 -11.33 -3.49 21.50
C ARG A 155 -11.15 -4.03 22.91
N ASN A 156 -11.28 -5.34 23.09
CA ASN A 156 -11.14 -5.98 24.40
C ASN A 156 -9.70 -5.84 24.93
N ALA A 157 -8.70 -6.04 24.06
CA ALA A 157 -7.29 -5.90 24.41
C ALA A 157 -6.95 -4.47 24.88
N LEU A 158 -7.45 -3.44 24.18
CA LEU A 158 -7.26 -2.04 24.57
C LEU A 158 -8.07 -1.61 25.79
N SER A 159 -9.12 -2.35 26.12
CA SER A 159 -9.92 -2.11 27.33
C SER A 159 -9.25 -2.65 28.60
N SER A 160 -8.17 -3.43 28.49
CA SER A 160 -7.39 -3.91 29.63
C SER A 160 -6.74 -2.76 30.39
N GLU A 161 -6.93 -2.74 31.71
CA GLU A 161 -6.38 -1.70 32.60
C GLU A 161 -4.84 -1.62 32.54
N ARG A 162 -4.17 -2.75 32.29
CA ARG A 162 -2.71 -2.83 32.11
C ARG A 162 -2.25 -2.03 30.88
N VAL A 163 -3.03 -2.07 29.80
CA VAL A 163 -2.72 -1.40 28.53
C VAL A 163 -3.12 0.07 28.60
N ARG A 164 -4.28 0.38 29.17
CA ARG A 164 -4.78 1.77 29.34
C ARG A 164 -3.80 2.68 30.09
N ARG A 165 -2.95 2.13 30.97
CA ARG A 165 -1.93 2.89 31.71
C ARG A 165 -0.71 3.28 30.84
N GLN A 166 -0.59 2.77 29.62
CA GLN A 166 0.54 3.04 28.72
C GLN A 166 0.06 3.85 27.50
N LEU A 167 -0.06 5.17 27.65
CA LEU A 167 -0.66 6.05 26.63
C LEU A 167 -0.03 5.93 25.24
N LEU A 168 1.30 5.84 25.14
CA LEU A 168 1.99 5.67 23.86
C LEU A 168 1.62 4.32 23.20
N LEU A 169 1.56 3.24 23.98
CA LEU A 169 1.18 1.92 23.47
C LEU A 169 -0.26 1.93 22.96
N VAL A 170 -1.17 2.59 23.69
CA VAL A 170 -2.56 2.77 23.28
C VAL A 170 -2.63 3.53 21.96
N GLN A 171 -1.93 4.64 21.82
CA GLN A 171 -1.93 5.43 20.57
C GLN A 171 -1.39 4.64 19.37
N LEU A 172 -0.27 3.92 19.54
CA LEU A 172 0.30 3.09 18.48
C LEU A 172 -0.67 1.98 18.06
N ARG A 173 -1.29 1.30 19.03
CA ARG A 173 -2.29 0.26 18.74
C ARG A 173 -3.55 0.81 18.07
N LEU A 174 -4.02 1.98 18.48
CA LEU A 174 -5.17 2.61 17.83
C LEU A 174 -4.86 2.96 16.36
N CYS A 175 -3.64 3.41 16.06
CA CYS A 175 -3.20 3.64 14.68
C CYS A 175 -3.14 2.34 13.86
N GLU A 176 -2.64 1.25 14.44
CA GLU A 176 -2.65 -0.08 13.81
C GLU A 176 -4.09 -0.54 13.53
N ILE A 177 -4.98 -0.44 14.51
CA ILE A 177 -6.40 -0.80 14.36
C ILE A 177 -7.08 0.04 13.29
N ALA A 178 -6.78 1.34 13.21
CA ALA A 178 -7.31 2.20 12.15
C ALA A 178 -6.89 1.69 10.76
N LYS A 179 -5.62 1.32 10.60
CA LYS A 179 -5.12 0.74 9.34
C LYS A 179 -5.79 -0.60 9.03
N ASP A 180 -5.88 -1.50 10.01
CA ASP A 180 -6.48 -2.82 9.85
C ASP A 180 -7.97 -2.71 9.52
N PHE A 181 -8.69 -1.80 10.17
CA PHE A 181 -10.10 -1.53 9.88
C PHE A 181 -10.29 -1.04 8.44
N ILE A 182 -9.47 -0.10 7.95
CA ILE A 182 -9.51 0.35 6.55
C ILE A 182 -9.27 -0.83 5.61
N ALA A 183 -8.26 -1.67 5.88
CA ALA A 183 -7.96 -2.84 5.06
C ALA A 183 -9.14 -3.82 4.98
N VAL A 184 -9.74 -4.13 6.13
CA VAL A 184 -10.87 -5.04 6.26
C VAL A 184 -12.10 -4.51 5.52
N VAL A 185 -12.44 -3.23 5.68
CA VAL A 185 -13.55 -2.60 4.96
C VAL A 185 -13.28 -2.57 3.45
N TRP A 186 -12.04 -2.29 3.05
CA TRP A 186 -11.65 -2.30 1.64
C TRP A 186 -11.79 -3.68 1.00
N MET A 187 -11.31 -4.74 1.66
CA MET A 187 -11.51 -6.12 1.23
C MET A 187 -13.00 -6.48 1.09
N ALA A 188 -13.83 -6.08 2.04
CA ALA A 188 -15.27 -6.33 2.01
C ALA A 188 -15.96 -5.59 0.84
N ILE A 189 -15.57 -4.34 0.58
CA ILE A 189 -16.05 -3.57 -0.57
C ILE A 189 -15.64 -4.25 -1.90
N LEU A 190 -14.39 -4.69 -2.01
CA LEU A 190 -13.90 -5.44 -3.17
C LEU A 190 -14.73 -6.72 -3.40
N LEU A 191 -14.98 -7.50 -2.34
CA LEU A 191 -15.80 -8.71 -2.40
C LEU A 191 -17.24 -8.44 -2.83
N ARG A 192 -17.86 -7.38 -2.29
CA ARG A 192 -19.20 -6.96 -2.70
C ARG A 192 -19.25 -6.59 -4.18
N LYS A 193 -18.24 -5.86 -4.69
CA LYS A 193 -18.16 -5.48 -6.11
C LYS A 193 -17.84 -6.66 -7.03
N ALA A 194 -17.15 -7.69 -6.52
CA ALA A 194 -16.78 -8.87 -7.29
C ALA A 194 -17.88 -9.95 -7.30
N SER A 195 -18.82 -9.92 -6.34
CA SER A 195 -19.97 -10.84 -6.25
C SER A 195 -20.79 -11.04 -7.53
N PRO A 196 -21.02 -10.04 -8.41
CA PRO A 196 -21.74 -10.24 -9.67
C PRO A 196 -20.89 -10.81 -10.82
N LEU A 197 -19.59 -11.01 -10.64
CA LEU A 197 -18.67 -11.40 -11.72
C LEU A 197 -18.37 -12.90 -11.64
N GLU A 198 -19.31 -13.72 -12.12
CA GLU A 198 -19.29 -15.18 -11.96
C GLU A 198 -18.12 -15.93 -12.64
N ARG A 199 -17.31 -15.27 -13.48
CA ARG A 199 -16.03 -15.75 -14.06
C ARG A 199 -15.59 -14.72 -15.09
N VAL A 200 -14.94 -13.65 -14.67
CA VAL A 200 -14.40 -12.67 -15.62
C VAL A 200 -12.91 -12.88 -15.76
N GLY A 201 -12.45 -13.04 -17.00
CA GLY A 201 -11.04 -12.98 -17.33
C GLY A 201 -10.48 -11.65 -16.84
N VAL A 202 -9.71 -11.70 -15.76
CA VAL A 202 -9.19 -10.51 -15.11
C VAL A 202 -7.96 -10.06 -15.90
N ASP A 203 -8.13 -9.15 -16.85
CA ASP A 203 -7.00 -8.49 -17.50
C ASP A 203 -6.52 -7.27 -16.69
N ARG A 204 -5.38 -6.68 -17.10
CA ARG A 204 -4.73 -5.56 -16.40
C ARG A 204 -5.57 -4.26 -16.39
N THR A 205 -6.60 -4.19 -17.23
CA THR A 205 -7.52 -3.03 -17.30
C THR A 205 -8.74 -3.19 -16.39
N CYS A 206 -8.93 -4.38 -15.81
CA CYS A 206 -10.00 -4.64 -14.86
C CYS A 206 -9.91 -3.71 -13.64
N PRO A 207 -10.93 -2.85 -13.39
CA PRO A 207 -10.92 -1.92 -12.26
C PRO A 207 -10.79 -2.62 -10.90
N LEU A 208 -11.35 -3.83 -10.76
CA LEU A 208 -11.24 -4.61 -9.52
C LEU A 208 -9.82 -5.11 -9.29
N LEU A 209 -9.10 -5.50 -10.34
CA LEU A 209 -7.71 -5.94 -10.22
C LEU A 209 -6.79 -4.78 -9.86
N GLN A 210 -7.05 -3.61 -10.44
CA GLN A 210 -6.33 -2.38 -10.08
C GLN A 210 -6.57 -2.02 -8.61
N GLU A 211 -7.82 -2.10 -8.14
CA GLU A 211 -8.18 -1.82 -6.75
C GLU A 211 -7.61 -2.88 -5.79
N ALA A 212 -7.58 -4.16 -6.17
CA ALA A 212 -6.92 -5.23 -5.42
C ALA A 212 -5.40 -5.02 -5.33
N GLY A 213 -4.75 -4.62 -6.42
CA GLY A 213 -3.32 -4.30 -6.39
C GLY A 213 -3.01 -3.11 -5.48
N LEU A 214 -3.86 -2.07 -5.50
CA LEU A 214 -3.72 -0.93 -4.60
C LEU A 214 -3.89 -1.34 -3.13
N LEU A 215 -4.84 -2.25 -2.85
CA LEU A 215 -4.98 -2.86 -1.53
C LEU A 215 -3.71 -3.62 -1.13
N SER A 216 -3.09 -4.42 -2.02
CA SER A 216 -1.81 -5.08 -1.72
C SER A 216 -0.71 -4.09 -1.33
N VAL A 217 -0.66 -2.92 -1.97
CA VAL A 217 0.27 -1.84 -1.59
C VAL A 217 -0.08 -1.27 -0.21
N PHE A 218 -1.37 -1.07 0.09
CA PHE A 218 -1.85 -0.56 1.38
C PHE A 218 -1.53 -1.51 2.55
N LEU A 219 -1.66 -2.83 2.33
CA LEU A 219 -1.36 -3.86 3.32
C LEU A 219 0.14 -3.94 3.67
N GLY A 220 1.02 -3.53 2.76
CA GLY A 220 2.46 -3.50 3.01
C GLY A 220 2.87 -2.57 4.15
N ALA A 221 4.08 -2.78 4.69
CA ALA A 221 4.64 -2.00 5.80
C ALA A 221 4.61 -0.48 5.56
N ARG A 222 4.85 -0.05 4.31
CA ARG A 222 4.83 1.36 3.89
C ARG A 222 3.48 1.85 3.40
N GLY A 223 2.46 0.99 3.40
CA GLY A 223 1.15 1.26 2.83
C GLY A 223 0.34 2.32 3.57
N GLY A 224 0.73 2.71 4.79
CA GLY A 224 0.13 3.87 5.48
C GLY A 224 0.25 5.17 4.70
N ARG A 225 1.27 5.32 3.84
CA ARG A 225 1.42 6.48 2.93
C ARG A 225 0.33 6.53 1.86
N MET A 226 -0.35 5.41 1.61
CA MET A 226 -1.43 5.33 0.64
C MET A 226 -2.70 6.01 1.15
N VAL A 227 -2.80 6.49 2.39
CA VAL A 227 -4.00 7.24 2.84
C VAL A 227 -4.19 8.56 2.10
N ASP A 228 -3.12 9.12 1.52
CA ASP A 228 -3.16 10.35 0.73
C ASP A 228 -3.96 10.14 -0.58
N PRO A 229 -5.18 10.69 -0.70
CA PRO A 229 -6.05 10.44 -1.85
C PRO A 229 -5.60 11.18 -3.11
N GLU A 230 -4.87 12.28 -2.96
CA GLU A 230 -4.31 13.05 -4.06
C GLU A 230 -3.09 12.33 -4.67
N LYS A 231 -2.29 11.63 -3.85
CA LYS A 231 -1.11 10.90 -4.36
C LYS A 231 -1.46 9.54 -4.94
N TYR A 232 -2.51 8.89 -4.45
CA TYR A 232 -2.87 7.52 -4.82
C TYR A 232 -4.37 7.47 -5.12
N PRO A 233 -4.78 7.53 -6.40
CA PRO A 233 -6.19 7.51 -6.74
C PRO A 233 -6.84 6.21 -6.26
N LYS A 234 -8.00 6.31 -5.62
CA LYS A 234 -8.80 5.17 -5.14
C LYS A 234 -10.24 5.37 -5.55
N SER A 235 -11.05 4.32 -5.42
CA SER A 235 -12.48 4.47 -5.55
C SER A 235 -13.01 5.46 -4.49
N PRO A 236 -14.03 6.28 -4.80
CA PRO A 236 -14.60 7.27 -3.88
C PRO A 236 -15.04 6.65 -2.54
N GLU A 237 -15.54 5.41 -2.58
CA GLU A 237 -15.94 4.66 -1.39
C GLU A 237 -14.77 4.47 -0.41
N ILE A 238 -13.59 4.08 -0.91
CA ILE A 238 -12.40 3.87 -0.07
C ILE A 238 -11.81 5.19 0.40
N ALA A 239 -11.81 6.22 -0.46
CA ALA A 239 -11.40 7.56 -0.05
C ALA A 239 -12.28 8.09 1.10
N ALA A 240 -13.60 7.86 1.05
CA ALA A 240 -14.53 8.22 2.11
C ALA A 240 -14.28 7.44 3.40
N VAL A 241 -14.03 6.12 3.33
CA VAL A 241 -13.68 5.30 4.51
C VAL A 241 -12.40 5.82 5.16
N ILE A 242 -11.34 6.08 4.38
CA ILE A 242 -10.07 6.62 4.89
C ILE A 242 -10.31 7.97 5.57
N ALA A 243 -11.11 8.87 4.97
CA ALA A 243 -11.41 10.16 5.55
C ALA A 243 -12.18 10.04 6.87
N GLN A 244 -13.19 9.15 6.94
CA GLN A 244 -13.98 8.92 8.15
C GLN A 244 -13.12 8.31 9.27
N VAL A 245 -12.27 7.35 8.95
CA VAL A 245 -11.34 6.75 9.93
C VAL A 245 -10.28 7.75 10.39
N SER A 246 -9.75 8.58 9.47
CA SER A 246 -8.80 9.65 9.82
C SER A 246 -9.45 10.71 10.71
N HIS A 247 -10.75 11.00 10.51
CA HIS A 247 -11.50 11.87 11.40
C HIS A 247 -11.66 11.25 12.80
N ALA A 248 -12.04 9.97 12.88
CA ALA A 248 -12.07 9.21 14.13
C ALA A 248 -10.70 9.12 14.81
N ALA A 249 -9.60 9.20 14.05
CA ALA A 249 -8.25 9.28 14.61
C ALA A 249 -7.99 10.59 15.40
N THR A 250 -8.84 11.61 15.26
CA THR A 250 -8.80 12.78 16.16
C THR A 250 -9.12 12.40 17.60
N ASP A 251 -9.98 11.38 17.80
CA ASP A 251 -10.33 10.87 19.11
C ASP A 251 -9.18 10.04 19.72
N ILE A 252 -8.35 9.41 18.88
CA ILE A 252 -7.08 8.77 19.29
C ILE A 252 -6.15 9.80 19.96
N ALA A 253 -6.04 11.01 19.39
CA ALA A 253 -5.21 12.07 19.95
C ALA A 253 -5.72 12.57 21.31
N ARG A 254 -7.03 12.43 21.57
CA ARG A 254 -7.67 12.77 22.85
C ARG A 254 -7.66 11.61 23.86
N GLY A 255 -7.21 10.42 23.45
CA GLY A 255 -7.19 9.22 24.29
C GLY A 255 -8.56 8.60 24.52
N ASP A 256 -9.57 8.96 23.73
CA ASP A 256 -10.93 8.43 23.86
C ASP A 256 -11.09 7.15 23.05
N ILE A 257 -10.75 6.03 23.69
CA ILE A 257 -10.80 4.69 23.11
C ILE A 257 -12.24 4.32 22.72
N ASP A 258 -13.22 4.67 23.56
CA ASP A 258 -14.60 4.27 23.37
C ASP A 258 -15.23 5.04 22.21
N ALA A 259 -14.97 6.36 22.09
CA ALA A 259 -15.40 7.16 20.94
C ALA A 259 -14.82 6.65 19.62
N PHE A 260 -13.52 6.29 19.60
CA PHE A 260 -12.89 5.70 18.41
C PHE A 260 -13.62 4.43 17.95
N PHE A 261 -13.91 3.49 18.86
CA PHE A 261 -14.62 2.26 18.50
C PHE A 261 -16.08 2.47 18.12
N VAL A 262 -16.77 3.46 18.71
CA VAL A 262 -18.12 3.87 18.27
C VAL A 262 -18.10 4.41 16.85
N ALA A 263 -17.09 5.21 16.50
CA ALA A 263 -16.92 5.71 15.13
C ALA A 263 -16.67 4.55 14.15
N LEU A 264 -15.78 3.60 14.47
CA LEU A 264 -15.55 2.43 13.63
C LEU A 264 -16.82 1.59 13.44
N ALA A 265 -17.58 1.35 14.50
CA ALA A 265 -18.85 0.63 14.42
C ALA A 265 -19.87 1.34 13.53
N SER A 266 -19.93 2.68 13.62
CA SER A 266 -20.81 3.49 12.78
C SER A 266 -20.44 3.40 11.30
N ILE A 267 -19.14 3.51 10.98
CA ILE A 267 -18.64 3.35 9.61
C ILE A 267 -19.01 1.97 9.06
N PHE A 268 -18.75 0.91 9.83
CA PHE A 268 -19.04 -0.46 9.41
C PHE A 268 -20.54 -0.70 9.20
N ALA A 269 -21.39 -0.21 10.12
CA ALA A 269 -22.84 -0.32 10.02
C ALA A 269 -23.39 0.42 8.79
N MET A 270 -22.89 1.62 8.51
CA MET A 270 -23.27 2.36 7.29
C MET A 270 -22.91 1.57 6.02
N GLN A 271 -21.74 0.92 5.99
CA GLN A 271 -21.26 0.21 4.81
C GLN A 271 -21.95 -1.15 4.58
N PHE A 272 -22.25 -1.89 5.65
CA PHE A 272 -22.67 -3.29 5.55
C PHE A 272 -23.99 -3.63 6.24
N GLN A 273 -24.63 -2.67 6.92
CA GLN A 273 -25.87 -2.86 7.68
C GLN A 273 -25.74 -3.98 8.74
N ARG A 274 -24.59 -4.02 9.42
CA ARG A 274 -24.23 -5.03 10.43
C ARG A 274 -23.52 -4.40 11.61
N GLU A 275 -23.62 -5.06 12.75
CA GLU A 275 -22.84 -4.69 13.94
C GLU A 275 -21.37 -5.09 13.78
N LEU A 276 -20.47 -4.16 14.06
CA LEU A 276 -19.02 -4.44 14.04
C LEU A 276 -18.59 -5.35 15.18
N PHE A 277 -19.15 -5.16 16.38
CA PHE A 277 -18.72 -5.91 17.55
C PHE A 277 -19.67 -7.05 17.84
N ILE A 278 -19.09 -8.21 18.14
CA ILE A 278 -19.83 -9.34 18.71
C ILE A 278 -20.27 -8.95 20.12
N ALA A 279 -21.58 -8.98 20.37
CA ALA A 279 -22.12 -8.83 21.71
C ALA A 279 -21.55 -9.94 22.59
N LEU A 280 -20.98 -9.58 23.75
CA LEU A 280 -20.71 -10.58 24.77
C LEU A 280 -22.08 -11.02 25.27
N GLU A 281 -22.52 -12.23 24.88
CA GLU A 281 -23.61 -12.87 25.60
C GLU A 281 -23.20 -12.88 27.06
N SER A 282 -23.98 -12.21 27.92
CA SER A 282 -23.82 -12.31 29.35
C SER A 282 -23.89 -13.80 29.68
N VAL A 283 -22.76 -14.42 29.98
CA VAL A 283 -22.72 -15.74 30.59
C VAL A 283 -23.56 -15.58 31.85
N ARG A 284 -24.81 -16.08 31.82
CA ARG A 284 -25.59 -16.20 33.04
C ARG A 284 -24.69 -17.00 33.98
N PRO A 285 -24.37 -16.51 35.18
CA PRO A 285 -23.61 -17.30 36.12
C PRO A 285 -24.33 -18.63 36.22
N ALA A 286 -23.62 -19.73 35.94
CA ALA A 286 -24.18 -21.05 36.10
C ALA A 286 -24.76 -21.10 37.52
N THR A 287 -26.08 -21.25 37.62
CA THR A 287 -26.74 -21.40 38.91
C THR A 287 -25.98 -22.50 39.64
N PRO A 288 -25.47 -22.25 40.87
CA PRO A 288 -24.74 -23.29 41.57
C PRO A 288 -25.69 -24.47 41.72
N VAL A 289 -25.40 -25.55 41.00
CA VAL A 289 -26.09 -26.81 41.21
C VAL A 289 -25.68 -27.24 42.60
N ALA A 290 -26.59 -27.07 43.56
CA ALA A 290 -26.43 -27.63 44.88
C ALA A 290 -26.29 -29.14 44.69
N VAL A 291 -25.05 -29.63 44.76
CA VAL A 291 -24.77 -31.05 44.84
C VAL A 291 -25.24 -31.48 46.21
N GLY A 292 -26.48 -31.96 46.29
CA GLY A 292 -27.00 -32.63 47.46
C GLY A 292 -26.16 -33.89 47.67
N LEU A 293 -25.42 -33.93 48.78
CA LEU A 293 -24.77 -35.16 49.21
C LEU A 293 -25.86 -36.14 49.69
N PRO A 294 -25.84 -37.40 49.25
CA PRO A 294 -26.79 -38.39 49.73
C PRO A 294 -26.53 -38.69 51.22
N SER A 295 -27.64 -38.74 51.96
CA SER A 295 -27.77 -39.12 53.37
C SER A 295 -27.50 -40.60 53.62
#